data_AF-A0A024VE74-F1
#
_entry.id   AF-A0A024VE74-F1
#
_cell.length_a   1.000
_cell.length_b   1.000
_cell.length_c   1.000
_cell.angle_alpha   90.00
_cell.angle_beta   90.00
_cell.angle_gamma   90.00
#
_symmetry.space_group_name_H-M   'P 1'
#
loop_
_entity.id
_entity.type
_entity.pdbx_description
1 polymer ?
#
loop_
_entity_poly.entity_id
_entity_poly.type
_entity_poly.pdbx_seq_one_letter_code
_entity_poly.pdbx_strand_id
1 'polypeptide(L)'
;MYHLVDLDGMEEKYYQSKYEMNSITLGICLNLKTVCFYHGTGSFFNSKTLAEITSYGECACKSLGSEIKKVLKQYTKKRIDSIYQKVNVLE
;
A
#
# COMPACT_ATOMS: atom_id res chain seq x y z
N MET A 1 -2.93 1.69 23.06
CA MET A 1 -3.20 0.80 21.91
C MET A 1 -2.27 1.23 20.79
N TYR A 2 -1.51 0.31 20.21
CA TYR A 2 -0.55 0.62 19.14
C TYR A 2 -1.10 0.08 17.82
N HIS A 3 -0.94 0.85 16.75
CA HIS A 3 -1.27 0.43 15.38
C HIS A 3 0.02 0.29 14.60
N LEU A 4 0.31 -0.92 14.17
CA LEU A 4 1.48 -1.25 13.36
C LEU A 4 1.01 -1.41 11.90
N VAL A 5 1.79 -0.88 10.96
CA VAL A 5 1.45 -0.86 9.54
C VAL A 5 2.60 -1.49 8.77
N ASP A 6 2.28 -2.30 7.77
CA ASP A 6 3.25 -2.95 6.87
C ASP A 6 4.27 -3.83 7.61
N LEU A 7 3.78 -4.67 8.52
CA LEU A 7 4.60 -5.63 9.24
C LEU A 7 5.14 -6.70 8.29
N ASP A 8 6.43 -7.01 8.41
CA ASP A 8 6.99 -8.18 7.75
C ASP A 8 6.66 -9.48 8.52
N GLY A 9 6.91 -10.62 7.88
CA GLY A 9 6.58 -11.93 8.47
C GLY A 9 7.37 -12.29 9.73
N MET A 10 8.49 -11.63 10.02
CA MET A 10 9.24 -11.78 11.27
C MET A 10 8.64 -10.91 12.37
N GLU A 11 8.26 -9.68 12.04
CA GLU A 11 7.60 -8.76 12.96
C GLU A 11 6.23 -9.29 13.39
N GLU A 12 5.42 -9.80 12.46
CA GLU A 12 4.14 -10.44 12.77
C GLU A 12 4.32 -11.56 13.78
N LYS A 13 5.27 -12.48 13.54
CA LYS A 13 5.56 -13.58 14.48
C LYS A 13 6.04 -13.08 15.83
N TYR A 14 6.93 -12.09 15.84
CA TYR A 14 7.48 -11.52 17.06
C TYR A 14 6.39 -10.88 17.93
N TYR A 15 5.55 -10.02 17.34
CA TYR A 15 4.49 -9.36 18.10
C TYR A 15 3.37 -10.32 18.49
N GLN A 16 3.00 -11.28 17.63
CA GLN A 16 2.01 -12.32 17.97
C GLN A 16 2.49 -13.20 19.14
N SER A 17 3.79 -13.43 19.29
CA SER A 17 4.33 -14.20 20.42
C SER A 17 4.25 -13.48 21.77
N LYS A 18 4.04 -12.16 21.77
CA LYS A 18 4.09 -11.30 22.97
C LYS A 18 2.74 -10.67 23.30
N TYR A 19 1.90 -10.46 22.30
CA TYR A 19 0.68 -9.69 22.40
C TYR A 19 -0.44 -10.38 21.63
N GLU A 20 -1.66 -10.27 22.15
CA GLU A 20 -2.84 -10.59 21.36
C GLU A 20 -2.94 -9.59 20.21
N MET A 21 -2.98 -10.08 18.98
CA MET A 21 -2.96 -9.24 17.79
C MET A 21 -4.18 -9.50 16.93
N ASN A 22 -4.78 -8.41 16.47
CA ASN A 22 -5.67 -8.45 15.32
C ASN A 22 -4.91 -7.94 14.10
N SER A 23 -5.20 -8.51 12.93
CA SER A 23 -4.64 -8.06 11.66
C SER A 23 -5.74 -7.63 10.71
N ILE A 24 -5.44 -6.61 9.90
CA ILE A 24 -6.28 -6.19 8.78
C ILE A 24 -5.39 -6.09 7.55
N THR A 25 -5.81 -6.75 6.48
CA THR A 25 -5.25 -6.59 5.15
C THR A 25 -6.22 -5.74 4.33
N LEU A 26 -5.72 -4.62 3.83
CA LEU A 26 -6.47 -3.65 3.04
C LEU A 26 -5.90 -3.57 1.63
N GLY A 27 -6.76 -3.67 0.61
CA GLY A 27 -6.42 -3.36 -0.77
C GLY A 27 -7.20 -2.16 -1.27
N ILE A 28 -6.53 -1.22 -1.94
CA ILE A 28 -7.14 0.00 -2.48
C ILE A 28 -6.93 0.08 -3.98
N CYS A 29 -8.02 0.35 -4.69
CA CYS A 29 -7.96 0.74 -6.08
C CYS A 29 -7.49 2.21 -6.18
N LEU A 30 -6.23 2.43 -6.57
CA LEU A 30 -5.61 3.76 -6.62
C LEU A 30 -6.27 4.74 -7.61
N ASN A 31 -7.02 4.23 -8.59
CA ASN A 31 -7.72 5.06 -9.57
C ASN A 31 -9.10 5.49 -9.08
N LEU A 32 -9.81 4.59 -8.38
CA LEU A 32 -11.13 4.86 -7.82
C LEU A 32 -11.06 5.46 -6.41
N LYS A 33 -9.89 5.40 -5.76
CA LYS A 33 -9.68 5.77 -4.35
C LYS A 33 -10.60 5.02 -3.39
N THR A 34 -10.99 3.80 -3.77
CA THR A 34 -11.89 2.95 -3.00
C THR A 34 -11.17 1.71 -2.48
N VAL A 35 -11.59 1.23 -1.31
CA VAL A 35 -11.21 -0.08 -0.80
C VAL A 35 -11.80 -1.15 -1.72
N CYS A 36 -10.94 -2.00 -2.29
CA CYS A 36 -11.33 -3.11 -3.17
C CYS A 36 -11.11 -4.48 -2.53
N PHE A 37 -10.38 -4.53 -1.41
CA PHE A 37 -10.16 -5.75 -0.64
C PHE A 37 -10.10 -5.39 0.84
N TYR A 38 -10.79 -6.15 1.66
CA TYR A 38 -10.82 -5.97 3.10
C TYR A 38 -10.90 -7.35 3.75
N HIS A 39 -9.86 -7.74 4.46
CA HIS A 39 -9.81 -8.98 5.23
C HIS A 39 -9.25 -8.69 6.61
N GLY A 40 -9.89 -9.22 7.65
CA GLY A 40 -9.42 -9.06 9.02
C GLY A 40 -9.44 -10.39 9.77
N THR A 41 -8.46 -10.58 10.64
CA THR A 41 -8.43 -11.71 11.58
C THR A 41 -8.22 -11.18 13.00
N GLY A 42 -8.90 -11.79 13.97
CA GLY A 42 -8.90 -11.30 15.36
C GLY A 42 -10.29 -11.26 16.00
N SER A 43 -10.33 -11.10 17.32
CA SER A 43 -11.54 -11.31 18.15
C SER A 43 -12.05 -10.05 18.85
N PHE A 44 -11.29 -8.94 18.86
CA PHE A 44 -11.60 -7.76 19.69
C PHE A 44 -11.64 -6.43 18.92
N PHE A 45 -12.06 -6.46 17.66
CA PHE A 45 -12.37 -5.24 16.93
C PHE A 45 -13.68 -4.61 17.46
N ASN A 46 -13.63 -3.31 17.78
CA ASN A 46 -14.83 -2.49 17.91
C ASN A 46 -14.90 -1.48 16.75
N SER A 47 -16.07 -0.86 16.56
CA SER A 47 -16.34 0.05 15.44
C SER A 47 -15.37 1.24 15.39
N LYS A 48 -14.99 1.79 16.55
CA LYS A 48 -14.03 2.90 16.64
C LYS A 48 -12.64 2.47 16.16
N THR A 49 -12.14 1.36 16.70
CA THR A 49 -10.83 0.81 16.36
C THR A 49 -10.75 0.39 14.88
N LEU A 50 -11.83 -0.17 14.32
CA LEU A 50 -11.90 -0.53 12.90
C LEU A 50 -11.79 0.70 12.00
N ALA A 51 -12.51 1.78 12.34
CA ALA A 51 -12.46 3.02 11.58
C ALA A 51 -11.05 3.65 11.62
N GLU A 52 -10.41 3.67 12.80
CA GLU A 52 -9.05 4.17 12.97
C GLU A 52 -8.05 3.36 12.15
N ILE A 53 -8.03 2.03 12.28
CA ILE A 53 -7.08 1.17 11.56
C ILE A 53 -7.30 1.25 10.04
N THR A 54 -8.55 1.26 9.59
CA THR A 54 -8.87 1.41 8.16
C THR A 54 -8.34 2.74 7.63
N SER A 55 -8.53 3.84 8.37
CA SER A 55 -8.00 5.15 7.99
C SER A 55 -6.46 5.16 7.90
N TYR A 56 -5.76 4.47 8.82
CA TYR A 56 -4.31 4.31 8.74
C TYR A 56 -3.87 3.52 7.51
N GLY A 57 -4.50 2.36 7.27
CA GLY A 57 -4.24 1.54 6.08
C GLY A 57 -4.52 2.31 4.79
N GLU A 58 -5.59 3.10 4.75
CA GLU A 58 -5.91 3.94 3.60
C GLU A 58 -4.84 4.99 3.29
N CYS A 59 -4.36 5.67 4.32
CA CYS A 59 -3.31 6.68 4.18
C CYS A 59 -2.01 6.05 3.64
N ALA A 60 -1.62 4.88 4.19
CA ALA A 60 -0.45 4.14 3.76
C ALA A 60 -0.56 3.69 2.29
N CYS A 61 -1.69 3.07 1.92
CA CYS A 61 -1.93 2.63 0.54
C CYS A 61 -1.95 3.80 -0.46
N LYS A 62 -2.54 4.95 -0.11
CA LYS A 62 -2.55 6.16 -0.95
C LYS A 62 -1.14 6.72 -1.14
N SER A 63 -0.32 6.70 -0.09
CA SER A 63 1.08 7.15 -0.13
C SER A 63 1.92 6.24 -1.01
N LEU A 64 1.87 4.93 -0.79
CA LEU A 64 2.54 3.92 -1.62
C LEU A 64 2.11 4.02 -3.09
N GLY A 65 0.81 4.16 -3.33
CA GLY A 65 0.27 4.30 -4.68
C GLY A 65 0.74 5.55 -5.42
N SER A 66 1.01 6.64 -4.69
CA SER A 66 1.56 7.86 -5.27
C SER A 66 3.00 7.68 -5.71
N GLU A 67 3.82 6.98 -4.92
CA GLU A 67 5.19 6.63 -5.30
C GLU A 67 5.23 5.63 -6.47
N ILE A 68 4.36 4.61 -6.48
CA ILE A 68 4.22 3.70 -7.64
C ILE A 68 3.90 4.48 -8.92
N LYS A 69 2.91 5.39 -8.87
CA LYS A 69 2.54 6.23 -10.02
C LYS A 69 3.71 7.11 -10.49
N LYS A 70 4.48 7.66 -9.56
CA LYS A 70 5.66 8.48 -9.87
C LYS A 70 6.76 7.67 -10.55
N VAL A 71 7.10 6.50 -10.03
CA VAL A 71 8.09 5.59 -10.62
C VAL A 71 7.66 5.16 -12.02
N LEU A 72 6.40 4.76 -12.20
CA LEU A 72 5.86 4.39 -13.51
C LEU A 72 5.94 5.54 -14.51
N LYS A 73 5.56 6.77 -14.11
CA LYS A 73 5.68 7.96 -14.97
C LYS A 73 7.13 8.23 -15.40
N GLN A 74 8.08 8.11 -14.48
CA GLN A 74 9.51 8.29 -14.79
C GLN A 74 10.01 7.23 -15.78
N TYR A 75 9.60 5.97 -15.59
CA TYR A 75 9.93 4.87 -16.49
C TYR A 75 9.37 5.11 -17.90
N THR A 76 8.07 5.45 -18.00
CA THR A 76 7.43 5.76 -19.29
C THR A 76 8.12 6.92 -19.99
N LYS A 77 8.45 8.00 -19.28
CA LYS A 77 9.17 9.15 -19.83
C LYS A 77 10.53 8.74 -20.41
N LYS A 78 11.37 8.04 -19.62
CA LYS A 78 12.69 7.56 -20.09
C LYS A 78 12.59 6.70 -21.34
N ARG A 79 11.57 5.83 -21.41
CA ARG A 79 11.35 4.96 -22.58
C ARG A 79 10.96 5.76 -23.82
N ILE A 80 10.08 6.75 -23.68
CA ILE A 80 9.68 7.64 -24.77
C ILE A 80 10.87 8.46 -25.28
N ASP A 81 11.63 9.07 -24.37
CA ASP A 81 12.83 9.86 -24.72
C ASP A 81 13.85 9.01 -25.49
N SER A 82 14.06 7.75 -25.09
CA SER A 82 14.93 6.80 -25.79
C SER A 82 14.43 6.44 -27.19
N ILE A 83 13.11 6.34 -27.41
CA ILE A 83 12.54 6.08 -28.73
C ILE A 83 12.78 7.29 -29.64
N TYR A 84 12.49 8.51 -29.17
CA TYR A 84 12.73 9.73 -29.95
C TYR A 84 14.20 9.93 -30.34
N GLN A 85 15.13 9.62 -29.43
CA GLN A 85 16.56 9.66 -29.75
C GLN A 85 16.95 8.68 -30.86
N LYS A 86 16.34 7.49 -30.92
CA LYS A 86 16.61 6.52 -32.00
C LYS A 86 16.06 6.97 -33.35
N VAL A 87 14.90 7.62 -33.38
CA VAL A 87 14.31 8.15 -34.62
C VAL A 87 15.19 9.26 -35.20
N ASN A 88 15.66 10.19 -34.37
CA ASN A 88 16.52 11.30 -34.81
C ASN A 88 17.94 10.90 -35.27
N VAL A 89 18.36 9.66 -35.06
CA VAL A 89 19.65 9.13 -35.56
C VAL A 89 19.49 8.45 -36.93
N LEU A 90 18.25 8.16 -37.34
CA LEU A 90 17.94 7.50 -38.60
C LEU A 90 17.55 8.49 -39.72
N GLU A 91 17.47 9.79 -39.41
CA GLU A 91 17.32 10.91 -40.35
C GLU A 91 18.65 11.61 -40.58
#